data_AF-S7TWX3-F1
#
_entry.id   AF-S7TWX3-F1
#
_cell.length_a   1.000
_cell.length_b   1.000
_cell.length_c   1.000
_cell.angle_alpha   90.00
_cell.angle_beta   90.00
_cell.angle_gamma   90.00
#
_symmetry.space_group_name_H-M   'P 1'
#
loop_
_entity.id
_entity.type
_entity.pdbx_description
1 polymer ?
#
loop_
_entity_poly.entity_id
_entity_poly.type
_entity_poly.pdbx_seq_one_letter_code
_entity_poly.pdbx_strand_id
1 'polypeptide(L)' 'MDTTHFYEIIATNARIGDCYEIVFKGNPTKFKGIPIPSRETDDKFVFQVQEPPARKGMMEAEFNDIESMKKC' A
#
# COMPACT_ATOMS: atom_id res chain seq x y z
N MET A 1 -2.65 0.88 14.77
CA MET A 1 -2.39 2.08 13.95
C MET A 1 -3.71 2.83 13.84
N ASP A 2 -3.70 4.15 14.03
CA ASP A 2 -4.86 5.00 13.77
C ASP A 2 -5.06 5.10 12.26
N THR A 3 -6.25 4.74 11.77
CA THR A 3 -6.61 4.75 10.34
C THR A 3 -6.42 6.14 9.72
N THR A 4 -6.65 7.20 10.51
CA THR A 4 -6.57 8.59 10.05
C THR A 4 -5.17 8.96 9.57
N HIS A 5 -4.15 8.56 10.32
CA HIS A 5 -2.74 8.84 10.00
C HIS A 5 -2.27 8.09 8.74
N PHE A 6 -2.84 6.92 8.48
CA PHE A 6 -2.53 6.12 7.30
C PHE A 6 -3.07 6.76 6.01
N TYR A 7 -4.28 7.32 6.05
CA TYR A 7 -4.84 8.04 4.89
C TYR A 7 -4.08 9.31 4.56
N GLU A 8 -3.62 10.05 5.57
CA GLU A 8 -2.73 11.20 5.37
C GLU A 8 -1.42 10.78 4.68
N ILE A 9 -0.85 9.65 5.10
CA ILE A 9 0.34 9.06 4.49
C ILE A 9 0.06 8.66 3.03
N ILE A 10 -0.99 7.88 2.76
CA ILE A 10 -1.33 7.44 1.39
C ILE A 10 -1.66 8.62 0.45
N ALA A 11 -2.45 9.58 0.91
CA ALA A 11 -2.82 10.75 0.09
C ALA A 11 -1.60 11.62 -0.25
N THR A 12 -0.64 11.70 0.67
CA THR A 12 0.64 12.37 0.45
C THR A 12 1.54 11.56 -0.49
N ASN A 13 1.58 10.23 -0.36
CA ASN A 13 2.40 9.35 -1.18
C ASN A 13 1.98 9.34 -2.65
N ALA A 14 0.68 9.35 -2.94
CA ALA A 14 0.16 9.44 -4.30
C ALA A 14 0.60 10.73 -5.01
N ARG A 15 0.90 11.80 -4.27
CA ARG A 15 1.39 13.07 -4.81
C ARG A 15 2.91 13.11 -5.03
N ILE A 16 3.68 12.35 -4.27
CA ILE A 16 5.16 12.45 -4.24
C ILE A 16 5.82 11.25 -4.95
N GLY A 17 5.10 10.14 -5.14
CA GLY A 17 5.63 8.92 -5.75
C GLY A 17 6.50 8.09 -4.80
N ASP A 18 6.32 8.27 -3.49
CA ASP A 18 7.08 7.56 -2.47
C ASP A 18 6.80 6.05 -2.51
N CYS A 19 7.87 5.27 -2.61
CA CYS A 19 7.81 3.82 -2.62
C CYS A 19 7.80 3.26 -1.18
N TYR A 20 7.02 2.21 -0.97
CA TYR A 20 6.88 1.51 0.29
C TYR A 20 7.10 0.01 0.10
N GLU A 21 7.71 -0.61 1.10
CA GLU A 21 7.71 -2.05 1.30
C GLU A 21 6.54 -2.43 2.22
N ILE A 22 5.63 -3.26 1.73
CA ILE A 22 4.45 -3.75 2.45
C ILE A 22 4.51 -5.27 2.56
N VAL A 23 4.20 -5.78 3.75
CA VAL A 23 3.94 -7.20 4.01
C VAL A 23 2.48 -7.33 4.45
N PHE A 24 1.76 -8.27 3.84
CA PHE A 24 0.36 -8.54 4.15
C PHE A 24 0.22 -9.73 5.09
N LYS A 25 -0.79 -9.70 5.95
CA LYS A 25 -1.07 -10.78 6.90
C LYS A 25 -1.26 -12.10 6.16
N GLY A 26 -0.57 -13.14 6.62
CA GLY A 26 -0.64 -14.47 6.02
C GLY A 26 0.09 -14.60 4.68
N ASN A 27 0.79 -13.56 4.20
CA ASN A 27 1.64 -13.62 3.03
C ASN A 27 3.04 -13.06 3.35
N PRO A 28 4.08 -13.92 3.46
CA PRO A 28 5.42 -13.46 3.81
C PRO A 28 6.13 -12.70 2.67
N THR A 29 5.50 -12.57 1.50
CA THR A 29 6.06 -11.84 0.38
C THR A 29 6.11 -10.35 0.71
N LYS A 30 7.30 -9.77 0.57
CA LYS A 30 7.50 -8.32 0.60
C LYS A 30 7.18 -7.75 -0.76
N PHE A 31 6.21 -6.85 -0.81
CA PHE A 31 5.87 -6.11 -2.01
C PHE A 31 6.43 -4.70 -1.91
N LYS A 32 7.03 -4.20 -2.98
CA LYS A 32 7.44 -2.79 -3.07
C LYS A 32 6.64 -2.08 -4.12
N GLY A 33 6.20 -0.86 -3.83
CA GLY A 33 5.30 -0.14 -4.71
C GLY A 33 4.79 1.17 -4.14
N ILE A 34 3.83 1.76 -4.83
CA ILE A 34 3.24 3.05 -4.45
C ILE A 34 1.80 2.79 -3.99
N PRO A 35 1.46 3.07 -2.71
CA PRO A 35 0.09 3.00 -2.24
C PRO A 35 -0.67 4.29 -2.62
N ILE A 36 -1.85 4.12 -3.20
CA ILE A 36 -2.72 5.16 -3.74
C ILE A 36 -4.09 5.00 -3.08
N PRO A 37 -4.77 6.07 -2.65
CA PRO A 37 -6.09 5.93 -2.05
C PRO A 37 -7.09 5.37 -3.08
N SER A 38 -7.97 4.47 -2.65
CA SER A 38 -9.08 4.03 -3.50
C SER A 38 -10.02 5.21 -3.76
N ARG A 39 -10.58 5.29 -4.96
CA ARG A 39 -11.60 6.30 -5.30
C ARG A 39 -13.02 5.83 -5.00
N GLU A 40 -13.20 4.53 -4.76
CA GLU A 40 -14.51 3.91 -4.59
C GLU A 40 -14.90 3.73 -3.13
N THR A 41 -13.93 3.48 -2.24
CA THR A 41 -14.19 3.30 -0.81
C THR A 41 -13.10 3.92 0.05
N ASP A 42 -13.50 4.48 1.18
CA ASP A 42 -12.58 5.15 2.11
C ASP A 42 -11.70 4.16 2.87
N ASP A 43 -12.05 2.87 2.94
CA ASP A 43 -11.36 1.83 3.71
C ASP A 43 -10.31 1.03 2.91
N LYS A 44 -10.22 1.26 1.60
CA LYS A 44 -9.33 0.54 0.68
C LYS A 44 -8.26 1.43 0.09
N PHE A 45 -7.19 0.79 -0.37
CA PHE A 45 -6.16 1.45 -1.17
C PHE A 45 -5.75 0.55 -2.34
N VAL A 46 -5.23 1.21 -3.38
CA VAL A 46 -4.65 0.57 -4.54
C VAL A 46 -3.13 0.62 -4.41
N PHE A 47 -2.49 -0.53 -4.40
CA PHE A 47 -1.05 -0.66 -4.35
C PHE A 47 -0.49 -0.93 -5.75
N GLN A 48 0.23 0.03 -6.31
CA GLN A 48 0.96 -0.14 -7.55
C GLN A 48 2.27 -0.88 -7.27
N VAL A 49 2.22 -2.21 -7.32
CA VAL A 49 3.36 -3.10 -7.10
C VAL A 49 4.39 -2.93 -8.22
N GLN A 50 5.62 -2.66 -7.82
CA GLN A 50 6.81 -2.58 -8.67
C GLN A 50 7.69 -3.82 -8.50
N GLU A 51 7.78 -4.36 -7.28
CA GLU A 51 8.50 -5.61 -6.96
C GLU A 51 7.67 -6.54 -6.04
N PRO A 52 7.83 -7.87 -6.17
CA PRO A 52 8.67 -8.56 -7.15
C PRO A 52 8.10 -8.45 -8.59
N PRO A 53 8.95 -8.51 -9.64
CA PRO A 53 8.48 -8.36 -11.03
C PRO A 53 7.38 -9.32 -11.44
N ALA A 54 7.38 -10.55 -10.90
CA ALA A 54 6.36 -11.56 -11.13
C ALA A 54 4.96 -11.19 -10.60
N ARG A 55 4.87 -10.16 -9.74
CA ARG A 55 3.64 -9.64 -9.15
C ARG A 55 3.42 -8.16 -9.48
N LYS A 56 4.17 -7.61 -10.45
CA LYS A 56 4.07 -6.20 -10.86
C LYS A 56 2.67 -5.90 -11.41
N GLY A 57 2.04 -4.84 -10.94
CA GLY A 57 0.67 -4.48 -11.33
C GLY A 57 -0.05 -3.65 -10.28
N MET A 58 -1.36 -3.52 -10.45
CA MET A 58 -2.24 -2.89 -9.47
C MET A 58 -2.85 -3.97 -8.59
N MET A 59 -2.83 -3.76 -7.28
CA MET A 59 -3.42 -4.66 -6.31
C MET A 59 -4.28 -3.86 -5.34
N GLU A 60 -5.55 -4.21 -5.20
CA GLU A 60 -6.40 -3.66 -4.15
C GLU A 60 -6.15 -4.41 -2.86
N ALA A 61 -6.05 -3.65 -1.77
CA ALA A 61 -5.91 -4.21 -0.43
C ALA A 61 -6.63 -3.33 0.59
N GLU A 62 -7.05 -3.95 1.68
CA GLU A 62 -7.60 -3.26 2.83
C GLU A 62 -6.49 -2.90 3.80
N PHE A 63 -6.65 -1.79 4.52
CA PHE A 63 -5.68 -1.40 5.55
C PHE A 63 -5.50 -2.48 6.62
N ASN A 64 -6.58 -3.16 6.97
CA ASN A 64 -6.58 -4.19 8.00
C ASN A 64 -5.79 -5.45 7.61
N ASP A 65 -5.46 -5.61 6.33
CA ASP A 65 -4.67 -6.74 5.82
C ASP A 65 -3.16 -6.48 5.88
N ILE A 66 -2.74 -5.25 6.16
CA ILE A 66 -1.32 -4.91 6.30
C ILE A 66 -0.79 -5.46 7.62
N GLU A 67 0.29 -6.24 7.54
CA GLU A 67 1.06 -6.68 8.70
C GLU A 67 2.15 -5.67 9.04
N SER A 68 2.87 -5.17 8.02
CA SER A 68 3.84 -4.10 8.18
C SER A 68 3.97 -3.26 6.91
N MET A 69 4.31 -1.98 7.08
CA MET A 69 4.57 -1.05 5.99
C MET A 69 5.73 -0.15 6.39
N LYS A 70 6.72 -0.03 5.50
CA LYS A 70 7.92 0.78 5.71
C LYS A 70 8.23 1.57 4.44
N LYS A 71 8.51 2.87 4.58
CA LYS A 71 9.01 3.69 3.48
C LYS A 71 10.38 3.18 3.03
N CYS A 72 10.59 3.06 1.72
CA CYS A 72 11.87 2.64 1.13
C CYS A 72 12.98 3.66 1.41
#